data_AF-A0A949AZ65-F1
#
_entry.id   AF-A0A949AZ65-F1
#
_cell.length_a   1.000
_cell.length_b   1.000
_cell.length_c   1.000
_cell.angle_alpha   90.00
_cell.angle_beta   90.00
_cell.angle_gamma   90.00
#
_symmetry.space_group_name_H-M   'P 1'
#
loop_
_entity.id
_entity.type
_entity.pdbx_description
1 polymer ?
#
loop_
_entity_poly.entity_id
_entity_poly.type
_entity_poly.pdbx_seq_one_letter_code
_entity_poly.pdbx_strand_id
1 'polypeptide(L)'
;LEAGKSYYIITQVNIGAWKARMAFIPVTRGSEFWDKVEQYKKELNFIEPEEKVIAEWESKRKAATQKEITEIISYIQTPEGKKYVLPLNKEDGR
;
A
#
# COMPACT_ATOMS: atom_id res chain seq x y z
N LEU A 1 -11.66 -0.74 2.66
CA LEU A 1 -11.22 0.41 1.85
C LEU A 1 -11.00 -0.12 0.44
N GLU A 2 -11.64 0.49 -0.56
CA GLU A 2 -11.50 0.03 -1.96
C GLU A 2 -10.28 0.66 -2.63
N ALA A 3 -9.65 -0.07 -3.53
CA ALA A 3 -8.52 0.43 -4.32
C ALA A 3 -8.94 1.65 -5.15
N GLY A 4 -8.12 2.69 -5.15
CA GLY A 4 -8.37 3.94 -5.89
C GLY A 4 -9.29 4.94 -5.19
N LYS A 5 -9.84 4.64 -4.01
CA LYS A 5 -10.62 5.60 -3.22
C LYS A 5 -9.78 6.22 -2.09
N SER A 6 -9.90 7.54 -1.95
CA SER A 6 -9.26 8.28 -0.86
C SER A 6 -10.21 8.45 0.31
N TYR A 7 -9.75 8.08 1.51
CA TYR A 7 -10.53 8.18 2.75
C TYR A 7 -9.83 9.14 3.71
N TYR A 8 -10.60 10.02 4.36
CA TYR A 8 -10.08 11.05 5.26
C TYR A 8 -10.57 10.79 6.68
N ILE A 9 -9.65 10.86 7.64
CA ILE A 9 -9.94 10.75 9.06
C ILE A 9 -9.23 11.91 9.74
N ILE A 10 -9.97 12.67 10.56
CA ILE A 10 -9.38 13.68 11.43
C ILE A 10 -9.18 13.08 12.81
N THR A 11 -7.98 13.26 13.33
CA THR A 11 -7.65 12.91 14.71
C THR A 11 -7.84 14.12 15.59
N GLN A 12 -8.67 14.00 16.63
CA GLN A 12 -8.87 15.05 17.62
C GLN A 12 -8.43 14.54 18.99
N VAL A 13 -7.60 15.31 19.69
CA VAL A 13 -7.21 15.00 21.06
C VAL A 13 -8.19 15.70 22.00
N ASN A 14 -9.02 14.91 22.67
CA ASN A 14 -9.91 15.40 23.72
C ASN A 14 -9.17 15.28 25.05
N ILE A 15 -8.72 16.42 25.57
CA ILE A 15 -8.04 16.50 26.87
C ILE A 15 -9.11 16.66 27.96
N GLY A 16 -9.35 15.60 28.72
CA GLY A 16 -10.11 15.68 29.96
C GLY A 16 -9.20 16.01 31.16
N ALA A 17 -9.81 16.28 32.31
CA ALA A 17 -9.08 16.68 33.54
C ALA A 17 -7.98 15.70 34.01
N TRP A 18 -8.01 14.44 33.55
CA TRP A 18 -7.05 13.40 33.98
C TRP A 18 -6.37 12.63 32.83
N LYS A 19 -6.97 12.56 31.63
CA LYS A 19 -6.45 11.79 30.50
C LYS A 19 -6.79 12.46 29.17
N ALA A 20 -5.84 12.46 28.24
CA ALA A 20 -6.07 12.75 26.85
C ALA A 20 -6.59 11.49 26.14
N ARG A 21 -7.65 11.63 25.33
CA ARG A 21 -8.19 10.57 24.48
C ARG A 21 -8.14 11.01 23.03
N MET A 22 -7.70 10.12 22.14
CA MET A 22 -7.81 10.36 20.70
C MET A 22 -9.18 9.94 20.19
N ALA A 23 -9.85 10.84 19.49
CA ALA A 23 -11.03 10.56 18.70
C ALA A 23 -10.65 10.53 17.21
N PHE A 24 -11.19 9.57 16.47
CA PHE A 24 -11.01 9.43 15.03
C PHE A 24 -12.35 9.69 14.36
N ILE A 25 -12.46 10.80 13.64
CA ILE A 25 -13.70 11.23 13.01
C ILE A 25 -13.56 10.99 11.50
N PRO A 26 -14.35 10.07 10.90
CA PRO A 26 -14.37 9.89 9.46
C PRO A 26 -14.98 11.11 8.79
N VAL A 27 -14.36 11.59 7.70
CA VAL A 27 -14.75 12.81 7.02
C VAL A 27 -15.26 12.48 5.61
N THR A 28 -16.49 12.85 5.32
CA THR A 28 -17.12 12.73 3.99
C THR A 28 -17.25 14.09 3.30
N ARG A 29 -17.44 14.10 1.98
CA ARG A 29 -17.79 15.32 1.24
C ARG A 29 -19.08 15.92 1.82
N GLY A 30 -19.04 17.20 2.18
CA GLY A 30 -20.15 17.92 2.82
C GLY A 30 -20.20 17.84 4.34
N SER A 31 -19.24 17.18 5.00
CA SER A 31 -19.10 17.27 6.46
C SER A 31 -18.45 18.59 6.88
N GLU A 32 -18.65 18.98 8.14
CA GLU A 32 -18.13 20.22 8.74
C GLU A 32 -16.60 20.36 8.66
N PHE A 33 -15.88 19.24 8.49
CA PHE A 33 -14.43 19.23 8.40
C PHE A 33 -13.89 19.11 6.97
N TRP A 34 -14.76 19.11 5.95
CA TRP A 34 -14.34 18.96 4.56
C TRP A 34 -13.39 20.10 4.12
N ASP A 35 -13.65 21.33 4.54
CA ASP A 35 -12.80 22.49 4.24
C ASP A 35 -11.37 22.32 4.79
N LYS A 36 -11.24 21.72 5.99
CA LYS A 36 -9.92 21.40 6.57
C LYS A 36 -9.18 20.34 5.76
N VAL A 37 -9.90 19.33 5.28
CA VAL A 37 -9.32 18.32 4.37
C VAL A 37 -8.82 18.97 3.09
N GLU A 38 -9.57 19.91 2.50
CA GLU A 38 -9.15 20.63 1.30
C GLU A 38 -7.95 21.54 1.55
N GLN A 39 -7.86 22.18 2.72
CA GLN A 39 -6.67 22.94 3.10
C GLN A 39 -5.45 22.03 3.23
N TYR A 40 -5.54 20.94 4.00
CA TYR A 40 -4.41 20.03 4.18
C TYR A 40 -3.95 19.39 2.87
N LYS A 41 -4.87 19.10 1.94
CA LYS A 41 -4.48 18.64 0.60
C LYS A 41 -3.55 19.59 -0.13
N LYS A 42 -3.69 20.91 0.06
CA LYS A 42 -2.83 21.90 -0.60
C LYS A 42 -1.45 21.98 0.05
N GLU A 43 -1.35 21.64 1.33
CA GLU A 43 -0.11 21.64 2.11
C GLU A 43 0.64 20.29 2.01
N LEU A 44 -0.05 19.22 1.65
CA LEU A 44 0.54 17.91 1.45
C LEU A 44 1.41 17.89 0.19
N ASN A 45 2.70 17.64 0.37
CA ASN A 45 3.60 17.28 -0.72
C ASN A 45 3.29 15.85 -1.17
N PHE A 46 2.49 15.72 -2.22
CA PHE A 46 2.35 14.44 -2.90
C PHE A 46 3.69 14.10 -3.55
N ILE A 47 4.26 12.96 -3.14
CA ILE A 47 5.37 12.36 -3.87
C ILE A 47 4.74 11.79 -5.13
N GLU A 48 4.67 12.59 -6.18
CA GLU A 48 4.30 12.10 -7.49
C GLU A 48 5.40 11.12 -7.93
N PRO A 49 5.04 9.88 -8.29
CA PRO A 49 6.02 8.95 -8.80
C PRO A 49 6.62 9.53 -10.08
N GLU A 50 7.93 9.78 -10.08
CA GLU A 50 8.60 10.23 -11.28
C GLU A 50 8.59 9.10 -12.32
N GLU A 51 7.63 9.16 -13.26
CA GLU A 51 7.40 8.11 -14.26
C GLU A 51 8.69 7.79 -15.05
N LYS A 52 9.53 8.80 -15.29
CA LYS A 52 10.84 8.61 -15.95
C LYS A 52 11.81 7.79 -15.09
N VAL A 53 11.88 8.05 -13.79
CA VAL A 53 12.72 7.30 -12.85
C VAL A 53 12.21 5.87 -12.71
N ILE A 54 10.88 5.67 -12.69
CA ILE A 54 10.28 4.35 -12.69
C ILE A 54 10.62 3.60 -13.98
N ALA A 55 10.42 4.21 -15.15
CA ALA A 55 10.71 3.59 -16.44
C ALA A 55 12.21 3.27 -16.59
N GLU A 56 13.10 4.13 -16.09
CA GLU A 56 14.54 3.85 -16.04
C GLU A 56 14.88 2.71 -15.08
N TRP A 57 14.27 2.67 -13.91
CA TRP A 57 14.48 1.60 -12.93
C TRP A 57 13.98 0.26 -13.49
N GLU A 58 12.77 0.25 -14.08
CA GLU A 58 12.19 -0.92 -14.72
C GLU A 58 13.05 -1.39 -15.89
N SER A 59 13.47 -0.52 -16.81
CA SER A 59 14.31 -0.93 -17.94
C SER A 59 15.65 -1.53 -17.51
N LYS A 60 16.29 -0.97 -16.47
CA LYS A 60 17.56 -1.48 -15.91
C LYS A 60 17.39 -2.82 -15.19
N ARG A 61 16.28 -3.03 -14.47
CA ARG A 61 16.08 -4.24 -13.65
C ARG A 61 15.28 -5.34 -14.31
N LYS A 62 14.41 -5.05 -15.27
CA LYS A 62 13.49 -6.03 -15.87
C LYS A 62 14.21 -7.25 -16.43
N ALA A 63 15.35 -7.06 -17.11
CA ALA A 63 16.13 -8.18 -17.63
C ALA A 63 16.77 -9.04 -16.52
N ALA A 64 17.33 -8.40 -15.49
CA ALA A 64 17.94 -9.08 -14.35
C ALA A 64 16.89 -9.82 -13.51
N THR A 65 15.79 -9.14 -13.17
CA THR A 65 14.67 -9.71 -12.41
C THR A 65 13.98 -10.83 -13.19
N GLN A 66 13.81 -10.70 -14.51
CA GLN A 66 13.25 -11.78 -15.33
C GLN A 66 14.16 -13.02 -15.31
N LYS A 67 15.48 -12.83 -15.35
CA LYS A 67 16.44 -13.92 -15.24
C LYS A 67 16.35 -14.61 -13.87
N GLU A 68 16.36 -13.84 -12.78
CA GLU A 68 16.21 -14.37 -11.41
C GLU A 68 14.89 -15.14 -11.23
N ILE A 69 13.77 -14.59 -11.69
CA ILE A 69 12.47 -15.27 -11.65
C ILE A 69 12.51 -16.58 -12.43
N THR A 70 13.12 -16.58 -13.63
CA THR A 70 13.23 -17.77 -14.47
C THR A 70 14.08 -18.84 -13.78
N GLU A 71 15.19 -18.45 -13.15
CA GLU A 71 16.05 -19.35 -12.38
C GLU A 71 15.31 -19.94 -11.19
N ILE A 72 14.58 -19.13 -10.41
CA ILE A 72 13.76 -19.58 -9.27
C ILE A 72 12.69 -20.57 -9.74
N ILE A 73 11.93 -20.24 -10.80
CA ILE A 73 10.90 -21.13 -11.33
C ILE A 73 11.53 -22.45 -11.80
N SER A 74 12.65 -22.38 -12.52
CA SER A 74 13.34 -23.57 -13.02
C SER A 74 13.83 -24.48 -11.87
N TYR A 75 14.39 -23.90 -10.81
CA TYR A 75 14.81 -24.63 -9.61
C TYR A 75 13.62 -25.29 -8.93
N ILE A 76 12.52 -24.57 -8.72
CA ILE A 76 11.30 -25.07 -8.08
C ILE A 76 10.69 -26.25 -8.85
N GLN A 77 10.89 -26.32 -10.16
CA GLN A 77 10.42 -27.44 -10.99
C GLN A 77 11.28 -28.71 -10.86
N THR A 78 12.48 -28.64 -10.29
CA THR A 78 13.35 -29.81 -10.06
C THR A 78 12.85 -30.71 -8.92
N PRO A 79 13.28 -31.98 -8.85
CA PRO A 79 12.91 -32.88 -7.74
C PRO A 79 13.31 -32.37 -6.35
N GLU A 80 14.38 -31.58 -6.25
CA GLU A 80 14.79 -30.96 -4.98
C GLU A 80 13.99 -29.70 -4.67
N GLY A 81 13.79 -28.81 -5.66
CA GLY A 81 13.01 -27.59 -5.48
C GLY A 81 11.55 -27.85 -5.12
N LYS A 82 10.94 -28.92 -5.67
CA LYS A 82 9.57 -29.34 -5.34
C LYS A 82 9.35 -29.65 -3.86
N LYS A 83 10.41 -29.99 -3.11
CA LYS A 83 10.31 -30.22 -1.66
C LYS A 83 9.95 -28.96 -0.88
N TYR A 84 10.23 -27.78 -1.44
CA TYR A 84 9.98 -26.49 -0.83
C TYR A 84 8.67 -25.84 -1.31
N VAL A 85 7.96 -26.47 -2.26
CA VAL A 85 6.64 -26.00 -2.71
C VAL A 85 5.58 -26.61 -1.83
N LEU A 86 4.94 -25.78 -1.03
CA LEU A 86 3.76 -26.19 -0.28
C LEU A 86 2.59 -26.34 -1.27
N PRO A 87 1.94 -27.52 -1.34
CA PRO A 87 0.71 -27.65 -2.10
C PRO A 87 -0.36 -26.80 -1.41
N LEU A 88 -0.87 -25.79 -2.11
CA LEU A 88 -2.00 -25.00 -1.63
C LEU A 88 -3.24 -25.88 -1.64
N ASN A 89 -3.89 -26.01 -0.48
CA ASN A 89 -5.17 -26.67 -0.38
C ASN A 89 -6.28 -25.76 -0.89
N LYS A 90 -7.42 -26.36 -1.27
CA LYS A 90 -8.61 -25.62 -1.72
C LYS A 90 -9.16 -24.65 -0.66
N GLU A 91 -8.77 -24.83 0.60
CA GLU A 91 -9.16 -23.99 1.74
C GLU A 91 -8.14 -22.86 2.03
N ASP A 92 -6.95 -22.88 1.42
CA ASP A 92 -5.91 -21.85 1.62
C ASP A 92 -6.18 -20.55 0.83
N GLY A 93 -7.29 -20.48 0.09
CA GLY A 93 -7.67 -19.28 -0.64
C GLY A 93 -9.02 -19.39 -1.36
N ARG A 94 -10.11 -19.17 -0.61
CA ARG A 94 -11.38 -18.67 -1.14
C ARG A 94 -12.11 -17.80 -0.12
#